data_AF-A0A5C1QCV7-F1
#
_entry.id   AF-A0A5C1QCV7-F1
#
_cell.length_a   1.000
_cell.length_b   1.000
_cell.length_c   1.000
_cell.angle_alpha   90.00
_cell.angle_beta   90.00
_cell.angle_gamma   90.00
#
_symmetry.space_group_name_H-M   'P 1'
#
loop_
_entity.id
_entity.type
_entity.pdbx_description
1 polymer ?
#
loop_
_entity_poly.entity_id
_entity_poly.type
_entity_poly.pdbx_seq_one_letter_code
_entity_poly.pdbx_strand_id
1 'polypeptide(L)'
;MNNKTLRRGFITPLIALLLLLNSCNLFDNQTTTELSIVGTWLDPSSGGKIEVTSNEYSSYWSNNGQLTQSHKGKITSFENGTYNGSEVETSTGEYGYITIKYDSINGGAGAGKYGILRWKSLITDNGVTTMSYSEGYNSGTYFETEAEAKIGMTDEANYFNFYSTTTKE
;
A
#
# COMPACT_ATOMS: atom_id res chain seq x y z
N MET A 1 81.20 13.87 6.48
CA MET A 1 80.28 13.82 7.63
C MET A 1 78.99 14.55 7.26
N ASN A 2 77.86 13.93 7.61
CA ASN A 2 76.50 14.46 7.75
C ASN A 2 75.56 14.59 6.52
N ASN A 3 74.85 13.46 6.32
CA ASN A 3 73.45 13.29 5.94
C ASN A 3 72.51 14.50 6.12
N LYS A 4 71.69 14.77 5.09
CA LYS A 4 70.29 15.22 5.25
C LYS A 4 69.37 14.50 4.25
N THR A 5 68.70 13.49 4.82
CA THR A 5 67.40 12.85 4.58
C THR A 5 66.51 13.30 3.41
N LEU A 6 66.12 12.31 2.58
CA LEU A 6 64.88 12.25 1.81
C LEU A 6 63.66 12.44 2.73
N ARG A 7 62.56 13.03 2.23
CA ARG A 7 61.23 12.37 2.12
C ARG A 7 60.39 13.03 1.03
N ARG A 8 60.24 12.33 -0.11
CA ARG A 8 59.20 12.61 -1.11
C ARG A 8 57.87 12.09 -0.54
N GLY A 9 56.92 12.99 -0.31
CA GLY A 9 55.54 12.61 0.00
C GLY A 9 54.85 12.09 -1.27
N PHE A 10 54.82 10.77 -1.43
CA PHE A 10 53.98 10.08 -2.41
C PHE A 10 53.12 9.04 -1.68
N ILE A 11 52.14 9.50 -0.92
CA ILE A 11 51.05 8.65 -0.41
C ILE A 11 49.75 9.46 -0.48
N THR A 12 49.32 9.88 -1.68
CA THR A 12 48.06 10.63 -1.80
C THR A 12 47.36 10.53 -3.17
N PRO A 13 47.31 9.33 -3.80
CA PRO A 13 46.10 9.05 -4.57
C PRO A 13 45.51 7.64 -4.38
N LEU A 14 46.27 6.67 -3.84
CA LEU A 14 45.84 5.27 -3.79
C LEU A 14 44.79 4.99 -2.70
N ILE A 15 44.84 5.72 -1.57
CA ILE A 15 43.87 5.59 -0.48
C ILE A 15 42.53 6.25 -0.85
N ALA A 16 42.55 7.33 -1.64
CA ALA A 16 41.34 7.98 -2.14
C ALA A 16 40.58 7.06 -3.13
N LEU A 17 41.30 6.27 -3.93
CA LEU A 17 40.69 5.34 -4.88
C LEU A 17 40.07 4.11 -4.19
N LEU A 18 40.65 3.62 -3.08
CA LEU A 18 40.05 2.54 -2.28
C LEU A 18 38.80 2.97 -1.50
N LEU A 19 38.69 4.25 -1.11
CA LEU A 19 37.49 4.80 -0.47
C LEU A 19 36.35 5.05 -1.47
N LEU A 20 36.68 5.41 -2.72
CA LEU A 20 35.68 5.57 -3.79
C LEU A 20 35.11 4.22 -4.27
N LEU A 21 35.90 3.14 -4.25
CA LEU A 21 35.43 1.80 -4.64
C LEU A 21 34.50 1.13 -3.61
N ASN A 22 34.58 1.51 -2.33
CA ASN A 22 33.65 1.04 -1.31
C ASN A 22 32.35 1.88 -1.22
N SER A 23 32.34 3.06 -1.84
CA SER A 23 31.15 3.93 -1.87
C SER A 23 30.16 3.54 -2.97
N CYS A 24 30.51 2.60 -3.84
CA CYS A 24 29.75 2.28 -5.05
C CYS A 24 28.80 1.08 -4.90
N ASN A 25 28.75 0.44 -3.73
CA ASN A 25 27.86 -0.71 -3.47
C ASN A 25 26.79 -0.45 -2.39
N LEU A 26 26.56 0.83 -2.03
CA LEU A 26 25.41 1.24 -1.24
C LEU A 26 24.32 1.85 -2.14
N PHE A 27 24.10 1.25 -3.33
CA PHE A 27 22.73 1.20 -3.79
C PHE A 27 22.05 0.19 -2.88
N ASP A 28 21.45 0.72 -1.81
CA ASP A 28 20.36 0.05 -1.13
C ASP A 28 19.56 -0.66 -2.21
N ASN A 29 19.55 -1.99 -2.16
CA ASN A 29 18.38 -2.73 -2.58
C ASN A 29 17.27 -2.24 -1.65
N GLN A 30 16.72 -1.04 -1.95
CA GLN A 30 15.39 -0.70 -1.51
C GLN A 30 14.54 -1.75 -2.21
N THR A 31 14.33 -2.86 -1.52
CA THR A 31 13.15 -3.67 -1.70
C THR A 31 12.00 -2.70 -1.54
N THR A 32 11.54 -2.14 -2.66
CA THR A 32 10.26 -1.47 -2.74
C THR A 32 9.27 -2.51 -2.24
N THR A 33 8.78 -2.34 -1.01
CA THR A 33 7.79 -3.24 -0.45
C THR A 33 6.65 -3.30 -1.45
N GLU A 34 6.44 -4.44 -2.09
CA GLU A 34 5.37 -4.55 -3.07
C GLU A 34 4.02 -4.58 -2.34
N LEU A 35 3.01 -3.90 -2.89
CA LEU A 35 1.66 -3.93 -2.35
C LEU A 35 1.08 -5.35 -2.53
N SER A 36 0.75 -6.03 -1.43
CA SER A 36 0.42 -7.47 -1.48
C SER A 36 -0.92 -7.79 -2.16
N ILE A 37 -1.82 -6.80 -2.26
CA ILE A 37 -3.15 -6.98 -2.86
C ILE A 37 -3.24 -6.61 -4.34
N VAL A 38 -2.13 -6.39 -5.05
CA VAL A 38 -2.17 -6.13 -6.50
C VAL A 38 -2.89 -7.28 -7.22
N GLY A 39 -3.92 -6.93 -7.99
CA GLY A 39 -4.74 -7.87 -8.74
C GLY A 39 -6.19 -7.42 -8.92
N THR A 40 -6.97 -8.32 -9.51
CA THR A 40 -8.42 -8.19 -9.66
C THR A 40 -9.10 -9.15 -8.70
N TRP A 41 -10.05 -8.63 -7.93
CA TRP A 41 -10.72 -9.31 -6.83
C TRP A 41 -12.22 -9.28 -7.07
N LEU A 42 -12.85 -10.46 -7.14
CA LEU A 42 -14.29 -10.59 -7.31
C LEU A 42 -14.97 -10.89 -5.99
N ASP A 43 -16.01 -10.12 -5.66
CA ASP A 43 -16.94 -10.44 -4.58
C ASP A 43 -18.01 -11.40 -5.13
N PRO A 44 -18.00 -12.67 -4.72
CA PRO A 44 -18.94 -13.67 -5.22
C PRO A 44 -20.38 -13.41 -4.77
N SER A 45 -20.60 -12.58 -3.74
CA SER A 45 -21.93 -12.34 -3.16
C SER A 45 -22.70 -11.21 -3.84
N SER A 46 -21.98 -10.19 -4.34
CA SER A 46 -22.57 -8.96 -4.88
C SER A 46 -22.28 -8.77 -6.38
N GLY A 47 -21.45 -9.63 -6.98
CA GLY A 47 -21.02 -9.49 -8.37
C GLY A 47 -20.18 -8.23 -8.60
N GLY A 48 -19.62 -7.66 -7.53
CA GLY A 48 -18.72 -6.54 -7.67
C GLY A 48 -17.25 -6.94 -7.69
N LYS A 49 -16.44 -5.94 -7.97
CA LYS A 49 -15.08 -6.11 -8.40
C LYS A 49 -14.21 -5.01 -7.79
N ILE A 50 -13.02 -5.39 -7.35
CA ILE A 50 -11.97 -4.47 -6.94
C ILE A 50 -10.75 -4.74 -7.81
N GLU A 51 -10.16 -3.69 -8.37
CA GLU A 51 -8.92 -3.77 -9.14
C GLU A 51 -7.89 -2.86 -8.48
N VAL A 52 -6.74 -3.44 -8.17
CA VAL A 52 -5.63 -2.76 -7.49
C VAL A 52 -4.36 -2.97 -8.30
N THR A 53 -3.72 -1.88 -8.67
CA THR A 53 -2.36 -1.88 -9.22
C THR A 53 -1.38 -1.33 -8.19
N SER A 54 -0.11 -1.13 -8.57
CA SER A 54 0.86 -0.47 -7.69
C SER A 54 0.53 1.00 -7.39
N ASN A 55 -0.35 1.64 -8.18
CA ASN A 55 -0.60 3.08 -8.11
C ASN A 55 -2.08 3.47 -8.27
N GLU A 56 -2.96 2.55 -8.64
CA GLU A 56 -4.36 2.82 -8.92
C GLU A 56 -5.28 1.86 -8.18
N TYR A 57 -6.45 2.38 -7.86
CA TYR A 57 -7.53 1.66 -7.23
C TYR A 57 -8.82 1.88 -8.02
N SER A 58 -9.60 0.82 -8.19
CA SER A 58 -11.00 0.95 -8.56
C SER A 58 -11.87 -0.11 -7.91
N SER A 59 -13.13 0.25 -7.66
CA SER A 59 -14.16 -0.69 -7.24
C SER A 59 -15.45 -0.46 -8.00
N TYR A 60 -16.22 -1.54 -8.15
CA TYR A 60 -17.46 -1.60 -8.89
C TYR A 60 -18.45 -2.49 -8.14
N TRP A 61 -19.64 -1.96 -7.84
CA TRP A 61 -20.76 -2.70 -7.29
C TRP A 61 -21.93 -2.65 -8.26
N SER A 62 -22.56 -3.80 -8.48
CA SER A 62 -23.77 -3.88 -9.29
C SER A 62 -24.86 -4.65 -8.58
N ASN A 63 -26.11 -4.33 -8.90
CA ASN A 63 -27.26 -5.09 -8.46
C ASN A 63 -28.14 -5.37 -9.69
N ASN A 64 -28.39 -6.64 -9.99
CA ASN A 64 -29.15 -7.08 -11.17
C ASN A 64 -28.62 -6.48 -12.49
N GLY A 65 -27.29 -6.38 -12.64
CA GLY A 65 -26.64 -5.84 -13.85
C GLY A 65 -26.68 -4.31 -13.97
N GLN A 66 -27.24 -3.59 -12.98
CA GLN A 66 -27.15 -2.14 -12.91
C GLN A 66 -26.03 -1.72 -11.95
N LEU A 67 -25.18 -0.82 -12.41
CA LEU A 67 -24.13 -0.20 -11.60
C LEU A 67 -24.80 0.60 -10.45
N THR A 68 -24.50 0.23 -9.21
CA THR A 68 -25.01 0.91 -8.02
C THR A 68 -23.97 1.85 -7.41
N GLN A 69 -22.68 1.50 -7.50
CA GLN A 69 -21.59 2.31 -6.97
C GLN A 69 -20.29 1.99 -7.70
N SER A 70 -19.48 3.00 -7.97
CA SER A 70 -18.12 2.81 -8.47
C SER A 70 -17.17 3.86 -7.94
N HIS A 71 -15.97 3.44 -7.57
CA HIS A 71 -14.87 4.30 -7.18
C HIS A 71 -13.70 4.13 -8.14
N LYS A 72 -13.00 5.23 -8.42
CA LYS A 72 -11.70 5.20 -9.10
C LYS A 72 -10.79 6.26 -8.48
N GLY A 73 -9.55 5.91 -8.24
CA GLY A 73 -8.58 6.82 -7.65
C GLY A 73 -7.14 6.33 -7.71
N LYS A 74 -6.25 7.16 -7.17
CA LYS A 74 -4.82 6.89 -7.07
C LYS A 74 -4.45 6.44 -5.67
N ILE A 75 -3.58 5.44 -5.58
CA ILE A 75 -2.98 5.01 -4.33
C ILE A 75 -1.90 6.02 -3.97
N THR A 76 -2.05 6.69 -2.82
CA THR A 76 -1.11 7.71 -2.34
C THR A 76 -0.11 7.12 -1.35
N SER A 77 -0.52 6.10 -0.61
CA SER A 77 0.35 5.30 0.23
C SER A 77 -0.29 3.95 0.56
N PHE A 78 0.51 3.03 1.08
CA PHE A 78 0.05 1.74 1.56
C PHE A 78 0.95 1.24 2.69
N GLU A 79 0.45 0.26 3.45
CA GLU A 79 1.21 -0.43 4.48
C GLU A 79 0.76 -1.89 4.52
N ASN A 80 1.72 -2.81 4.45
CA ASN A 80 1.50 -4.24 4.67
C ASN A 80 1.83 -4.57 6.12
N GLY A 81 1.04 -5.45 6.75
CA GLY A 81 1.30 -5.94 8.10
C GLY A 81 0.94 -4.97 9.23
N THR A 82 0.23 -3.88 8.93
CA THR A 82 -0.28 -2.96 9.94
C THR A 82 -1.67 -2.48 9.54
N TYR A 83 -2.59 -2.39 10.49
CA TYR A 83 -3.83 -1.64 10.33
C TYR A 83 -3.80 -0.33 11.09
N ASN A 84 -3.36 -0.42 12.36
CA ASN A 84 -3.26 0.64 13.37
C ASN A 84 -1.95 0.42 14.13
N GLY A 85 -1.31 1.49 14.60
CA GLY A 85 -0.06 1.38 15.36
C GLY A 85 -0.13 0.57 16.67
N SER A 86 -1.34 0.24 17.15
CA SER A 86 -1.57 -0.47 18.43
C SER A 86 -2.22 -1.84 18.31
N GLU A 87 -2.67 -2.26 17.12
CA GLU A 87 -3.36 -3.55 16.95
C GLU A 87 -2.43 -4.62 16.39
N VAL A 88 -2.33 -5.74 17.10
CA VAL A 88 -1.75 -6.97 16.57
C VAL A 88 -2.90 -7.80 16.01
N GLU A 89 -3.00 -7.88 14.68
CA GLU A 89 -4.00 -8.72 14.03
C GLU A 89 -3.65 -10.20 14.22
N THR A 90 -4.67 -11.01 14.54
CA THR A 90 -4.52 -12.45 14.83
C THR A 90 -5.00 -13.32 13.67
N SER A 91 -5.43 -12.70 12.57
CA SER A 91 -5.87 -13.38 11.35
C SER A 91 -4.77 -14.26 10.76
N THR A 92 -5.15 -15.43 10.26
CA THR A 92 -4.30 -16.27 9.42
C THR A 92 -4.16 -15.61 8.04
N GLY A 93 -2.98 -15.12 7.66
CA GLY A 93 -2.75 -14.52 6.34
C GLY A 93 -2.20 -13.09 6.40
N GLU A 94 -1.90 -12.53 5.23
CA GLU A 94 -1.41 -11.15 5.13
C GLU A 94 -2.55 -10.14 5.31
N TYR A 95 -2.19 -8.95 5.76
CA TYR A 95 -3.11 -7.84 5.99
C TYR A 95 -2.44 -6.50 5.71
N GLY A 96 -3.22 -5.42 5.64
CA GLY A 96 -2.71 -4.07 5.41
C GLY A 96 -3.78 -3.09 4.98
N TYR A 97 -3.36 -1.90 4.57
CA TYR A 97 -4.24 -0.88 4.00
C TYR A 97 -3.59 -0.10 2.85
N ILE A 98 -4.44 0.47 2.00
CA ILE A 98 -4.06 1.50 1.02
C ILE A 98 -4.84 2.78 1.28
N THR A 99 -4.19 3.92 1.10
CA THR A 99 -4.83 5.23 1.04
C THR A 99 -5.05 5.65 -0.40
N ILE A 100 -6.27 6.08 -0.71
CA ILE A 100 -6.74 6.36 -2.06
C ILE A 100 -7.20 7.81 -2.12
N LYS A 101 -6.70 8.56 -3.11
CA LYS A 101 -7.29 9.84 -3.53
C LYS A 101 -8.23 9.57 -4.69
N TYR A 102 -9.53 9.77 -4.48
CA TYR A 102 -10.54 9.46 -5.49
C TYR A 102 -10.53 10.49 -6.61
N ASP A 103 -10.36 10.01 -7.84
CA ASP A 103 -10.56 10.82 -9.05
C ASP A 103 -12.05 10.94 -9.37
N SER A 104 -12.82 9.87 -9.14
CA SER A 104 -14.25 9.85 -9.41
C SER A 104 -15.00 8.88 -8.50
N ILE A 105 -16.22 9.26 -8.12
CA ILE A 105 -17.18 8.43 -7.40
C ILE A 105 -18.52 8.59 -8.06
N ASN A 106 -19.10 7.48 -8.54
CA ASN A 106 -20.47 7.49 -9.01
C ASN A 106 -21.43 7.42 -7.81
N GLY A 107 -22.43 8.30 -7.77
CA GLY A 107 -23.43 8.34 -6.71
C GLY A 107 -23.03 9.11 -5.43
N GLY A 108 -21.97 9.92 -5.44
CA GLY A 108 -21.55 10.67 -4.24
C GLY A 108 -20.59 11.84 -4.47
N ALA A 109 -20.31 12.60 -3.40
CA ALA A 109 -19.51 13.84 -3.41
C ALA A 109 -18.00 13.65 -3.10
N GLY A 110 -17.47 12.42 -3.16
CA GLY A 110 -16.11 12.11 -2.72
C GLY A 110 -15.00 12.30 -3.75
N ALA A 111 -15.30 12.82 -4.95
CA ALA A 111 -14.26 13.13 -5.93
C ALA A 111 -13.30 14.21 -5.38
N GLY A 112 -12.00 13.99 -5.55
CA GLY A 112 -10.92 14.83 -5.02
C GLY A 112 -10.54 14.56 -3.55
N LYS A 113 -11.34 13.74 -2.85
CA LYS A 113 -11.17 13.42 -1.43
C LYS A 113 -10.44 12.09 -1.22
N TYR A 114 -10.11 11.81 0.03
CA TYR A 114 -9.35 10.63 0.45
C TYR A 114 -10.24 9.58 1.12
N GLY A 115 -9.86 8.31 0.94
CA GLY A 115 -10.41 7.16 1.67
C GLY A 115 -9.38 6.03 1.81
N ILE A 116 -9.79 4.96 2.48
CA ILE A 116 -8.94 3.79 2.76
C ILE A 116 -9.62 2.52 2.26
N LEU A 117 -8.85 1.59 1.71
CA LEU A 117 -9.22 0.17 1.62
C LEU A 117 -8.34 -0.62 2.58
N ARG A 118 -8.95 -1.48 3.39
CA ARG A 118 -8.28 -2.42 4.30
C ARG A 118 -8.49 -3.85 3.84
N TRP A 119 -7.50 -4.71 4.05
CA TRP A 119 -7.61 -6.15 3.79
C TRP A 119 -6.91 -6.99 4.87
N LYS A 120 -7.47 -8.17 5.16
CA LYS A 120 -6.86 -9.25 5.97
C LYS A 120 -7.20 -10.60 5.39
N SER A 121 -6.60 -11.63 6.00
CA SER A 121 -6.80 -13.02 5.63
C SER A 121 -6.50 -13.23 4.15
N LEU A 122 -5.49 -12.49 3.64
CA LEU A 122 -4.97 -12.72 2.32
C LEU A 122 -4.20 -14.05 2.34
N ILE A 123 -4.84 -15.09 1.83
CA ILE A 123 -4.37 -16.48 1.87
C ILE A 123 -4.50 -17.07 0.47
N THR A 124 -3.48 -17.81 0.05
CA THR A 124 -3.57 -18.68 -1.13
C THR A 124 -3.68 -20.12 -0.67
N ASP A 125 -4.78 -20.78 -1.00
CA ASP A 125 -4.99 -22.21 -0.75
C ASP A 125 -5.43 -22.89 -2.04
N ASN A 126 -4.79 -24.01 -2.38
CA ASN A 126 -5.04 -24.78 -3.61
C ASN A 126 -5.07 -23.94 -4.90
N GLY A 127 -4.21 -22.92 -4.99
CA GLY A 127 -4.11 -22.02 -6.15
C GLY A 127 -5.18 -20.94 -6.21
N VAL A 128 -6.06 -20.85 -5.20
CA VAL A 128 -7.08 -19.80 -5.08
C VAL A 128 -6.64 -18.82 -4.00
N THR A 129 -6.52 -17.54 -4.36
CA THR A 129 -6.21 -16.49 -3.40
C THR A 129 -7.50 -15.78 -2.97
N THR A 130 -7.74 -15.70 -1.67
CA THR A 130 -8.89 -14.98 -1.10
C THR A 130 -8.43 -13.91 -0.13
N MET A 131 -9.23 -12.86 0.03
CA MET A 131 -9.04 -11.84 1.07
C MET A 131 -10.37 -11.36 1.61
N SER A 132 -10.40 -10.99 2.89
CA SER A 132 -11.48 -10.20 3.47
C SER A 132 -11.08 -8.73 3.44
N TYR A 133 -11.95 -7.87 2.94
CA TYR A 133 -11.63 -6.44 2.84
C TYR A 133 -12.79 -5.57 3.35
N SER A 134 -12.48 -4.29 3.51
CA SER A 134 -13.45 -3.27 3.84
C SER A 134 -12.99 -1.94 3.26
N GLU A 135 -13.88 -1.28 2.54
CA GLU A 135 -13.66 0.07 2.04
C GLU A 135 -14.20 1.06 3.08
N GLY A 136 -13.38 2.02 3.48
CA GLY A 136 -13.68 2.94 4.57
C GLY A 136 -14.69 4.02 4.23
N TYR A 137 -15.38 3.98 3.09
CA TYR A 137 -16.40 5.00 2.75
C TYR A 137 -17.69 4.84 3.57
N ASN A 138 -17.76 3.92 4.52
CA ASN A 138 -18.96 3.60 5.27
C ASN A 138 -19.56 4.89 5.87
N SER A 139 -20.84 5.16 5.59
CA SER A 139 -21.62 6.39 5.84
C SER A 139 -21.40 7.61 4.90
N GLY A 140 -20.65 7.48 3.80
CA GLY A 140 -20.44 8.58 2.84
C GLY A 140 -19.40 9.61 3.30
N THR A 141 -18.60 9.25 4.30
CA THR A 141 -17.55 10.10 4.85
C THR A 141 -16.28 9.94 4.01
N TYR A 142 -15.83 11.07 3.48
CA TYR A 142 -14.59 11.21 2.73
C TYR A 142 -13.75 12.29 3.39
N PHE A 143 -12.43 12.14 3.38
CA PHE A 143 -11.54 13.07 4.06
C PHE A 143 -10.92 14.08 3.11
N GLU A 144 -10.65 15.29 3.60
CA GLU A 144 -10.04 16.34 2.80
C GLU A 144 -8.52 16.09 2.63
N THR A 145 -7.91 15.37 3.57
CA THR A 145 -6.47 15.07 3.56
C THR A 145 -6.17 13.58 3.75
N GLU A 146 -5.00 13.16 3.28
CA GLU A 146 -4.47 11.82 3.51
C GLU A 146 -4.24 11.52 5.00
N ALA A 147 -3.79 12.53 5.76
CA ALA A 147 -3.55 12.37 7.19
C ALA A 147 -4.84 12.10 7.97
N GLU A 148 -5.92 12.83 7.66
CA GLU A 148 -7.24 12.58 8.22
C GLU A 148 -7.78 11.21 7.81
N ALA A 149 -7.56 10.79 6.56
CA ALA A 149 -7.95 9.47 6.11
C ALA A 149 -7.21 8.38 6.88
N LYS A 150 -5.92 8.53 7.10
CA LYS A 150 -5.17 7.60 7.96
C LYS A 150 -5.75 7.61 9.36
N ILE A 151 -5.79 8.74 10.05
CA ILE A 151 -6.27 8.79 11.44
C ILE A 151 -7.71 8.26 11.59
N GLY A 152 -8.67 8.81 10.84
CA GLY A 152 -10.09 8.53 11.04
C GLY A 152 -10.51 7.13 10.60
N MET A 153 -9.86 6.59 9.56
CA MET A 153 -10.13 5.23 9.11
C MET A 153 -9.15 4.21 9.70
N THR A 154 -8.00 4.60 10.24
CA THR A 154 -7.14 3.67 10.97
C THR A 154 -7.49 3.58 12.44
N ASP A 155 -7.39 4.69 13.15
CA ASP A 155 -7.28 4.66 14.62
C ASP A 155 -8.61 4.41 15.35
N GLU A 156 -9.75 4.44 14.65
CA GLU A 156 -11.06 4.13 15.23
C GLU A 156 -11.48 2.68 14.91
N ALA A 157 -11.33 1.79 15.92
CA ALA A 157 -11.48 0.32 15.85
C ALA A 157 -12.83 -0.22 15.29
N ASN A 158 -13.81 0.63 15.03
CA ASN A 158 -15.16 0.24 14.59
C ASN A 158 -15.59 0.81 13.22
N TYR A 159 -14.73 1.53 12.50
CA TYR A 159 -15.11 2.08 11.18
C TYR A 159 -15.18 0.99 10.10
N PHE A 160 -14.46 -0.11 10.32
CA PHE A 160 -14.34 -1.20 9.38
C PHE A 160 -14.94 -2.45 9.97
N ASN A 161 -16.22 -2.67 9.68
CA ASN A 161 -16.72 -4.02 9.67
C ASN A 161 -16.23 -4.64 8.33
N PHE A 162 -15.53 -5.77 8.40
CA PHE A 162 -15.14 -6.52 7.19
C PHE A 162 -16.38 -7.23 6.66
N TYR A 163 -16.80 -6.85 5.45
CA TYR A 163 -18.11 -7.27 4.92
C TYR A 163 -18.00 -8.34 3.84
N SER A 164 -16.92 -8.36 3.05
CA SER A 164 -16.86 -9.18 1.84
C SER A 164 -15.54 -9.94 1.73
N THR A 165 -15.64 -11.26 1.53
CA THR A 165 -14.53 -12.09 1.07
C THR A 165 -14.51 -12.05 -0.45
N THR A 166 -13.39 -11.65 -1.05
CA THR A 166 -13.17 -11.70 -2.50
C THR A 166 -12.20 -12.80 -2.89
N THR A 167 -12.27 -13.24 -4.14
CA THR A 167 -11.33 -14.18 -4.76
C THR A 167 -10.57 -13.49 -5.88
N LYS A 168 -9.27 -13.75 -5.99
CA LYS A 168 -8.40 -13.23 -7.05
C LYS A 168 -8.69 -13.93 -8.39
N GLU A 169 -8.80 -13.16 -9.47
CA GLU A 169 -8.82 -13.67 -10.85
C GLU A 169 -7.42 -14.00 -11.40
#